data_AF-A0A1A8V891-F1
#
_entry.id   AF-A0A1A8V891-F1
#
_cell.length_a   1.000
_cell.length_b   1.000
_cell.length_c   1.000
_cell.angle_alpha   90.00
_cell.angle_beta   90.00
_cell.angle_gamma   90.00
#
_symmetry.space_group_name_H-M   'P 1'
#
loop_
_entity.id
_entity.type
_entity.pdbx_description
1 polymer ?
#
loop_
_entity_poly.entity_id
_entity_poly.type
_entity_poly.pdbx_seq_one_letter_code
_entity_poly.pdbx_strand_id
1 'polypeptide(L)'
;RNDAGNRVTVVLGAQWGDEGKGKVVDLLATEADIVCRCQGGNNAGHTVVVDGKEYDFHLLPSGIINTKSISLIGNGVVIHLPGLFEEGDKNEKKGLRGWEKRLIVSDRAHIVFDFHQVVDGLQETERQAQEGKSIGTTKKGIGPAYSSKASRIGLRVCDLLGDFSDFSTRFKNLVRHYQSMHPSLTVDTEDQLKKLKDYAERLRPMVRDGVYYMYEALHGPPKRILVEGA
;
A
#
# COMPACT_ATOMS: atom_id res chain seq x y z
N ARG A 1 -21.58 -11.18 28.23
CA ARG A 1 -21.40 -9.96 27.39
C ARG A 1 -21.48 -10.43 25.94
N ASN A 2 -22.65 -10.28 25.31
CA ASN A 2 -22.94 -10.78 23.96
C ASN A 2 -23.19 -9.59 23.00
N ASP A 3 -22.29 -8.61 23.03
CA ASP A 3 -22.21 -7.52 22.03
C ASP A 3 -21.10 -7.88 21.05
N ALA A 4 -21.27 -8.97 20.30
CA ALA A 4 -20.34 -9.25 19.22
C ALA A 4 -20.58 -8.20 18.14
N GLY A 5 -19.76 -7.15 18.11
CA GLY A 5 -19.73 -6.17 17.04
C GLY A 5 -19.52 -6.84 15.67
N ASN A 6 -19.42 -6.04 14.61
CA ASN A 6 -19.22 -6.54 13.26
C ASN A 6 -18.03 -7.50 13.19
N ARG A 7 -18.23 -8.65 12.56
CA ARG A 7 -17.17 -9.63 12.32
C ARG A 7 -16.44 -9.29 11.03
N VAL A 8 -15.17 -9.70 10.98
CA VAL A 8 -14.30 -9.52 9.81
C VAL A 8 -14.16 -10.85 9.09
N THR A 9 -14.42 -10.85 7.78
CA THR A 9 -14.13 -11.96 6.88
C THR A 9 -12.76 -11.75 6.26
N VAL A 10 -11.90 -12.77 6.24
CA VAL A 10 -10.54 -12.68 5.70
C VAL A 10 -10.34 -13.75 4.63
N VAL A 11 -9.78 -13.36 3.48
CA VAL A 11 -9.35 -14.28 2.43
C VAL A 11 -7.82 -14.37 2.48
N LEU A 12 -7.28 -15.57 2.72
CA LEU A 12 -5.83 -15.81 2.85
C LEU A 12 -5.34 -16.87 1.87
N GLY A 13 -4.06 -16.77 1.53
CA GLY A 13 -3.38 -17.78 0.71
C GLY A 13 -2.94 -18.92 1.59
N ALA A 14 -3.15 -20.14 1.12
CA ALA A 14 -2.74 -21.34 1.85
C ALA A 14 -1.38 -21.89 1.37
N GLN A 15 -0.82 -21.33 0.30
CA GLN A 15 0.41 -21.80 -0.35
C GLN A 15 1.38 -20.62 -0.53
N TRP A 16 2.13 -20.59 -1.65
CA TRP A 16 3.15 -19.59 -1.96
C TRP A 16 2.67 -18.57 -3.01
N GLY A 17 1.39 -18.18 -2.95
CA GLY A 17 0.82 -17.22 -3.90
C GLY A 17 0.14 -17.88 -5.11
N ASP A 18 -0.47 -17.04 -5.95
CA ASP A 18 -1.16 -17.42 -7.18
C ASP A 18 -2.27 -18.49 -7.06
N GLU A 19 -2.84 -18.67 -5.86
CA GLU A 19 -3.91 -19.64 -5.61
C GLU A 19 -5.28 -19.20 -6.17
N GLY A 20 -5.35 -18.05 -6.84
CA GLY A 20 -6.61 -17.48 -7.34
C GLY A 20 -7.47 -16.80 -6.28
N LYS A 21 -6.87 -16.38 -5.15
CA LYS A 21 -7.54 -15.64 -4.07
C LYS A 21 -8.41 -14.49 -4.56
N GLY A 22 -7.92 -13.76 -5.56
CA GLY A 22 -8.61 -12.62 -6.12
C GLY A 22 -10.03 -12.94 -6.62
N LYS A 23 -10.27 -14.14 -7.18
CA LYS A 23 -11.63 -14.54 -7.58
C LYS A 23 -12.58 -14.70 -6.39
N VAL A 24 -12.07 -15.19 -5.26
CA VAL A 24 -12.85 -15.33 -4.01
C VAL A 24 -13.10 -13.94 -3.41
N VAL A 25 -12.10 -13.07 -3.43
CA VAL A 25 -12.23 -11.67 -3.02
C VAL A 25 -13.30 -10.97 -3.85
N ASP A 26 -13.27 -11.09 -5.18
CA ASP A 26 -14.23 -10.43 -6.07
C ASP A 26 -15.66 -10.87 -5.78
N LEU A 27 -15.88 -12.17 -5.57
CA LEU A 27 -17.18 -12.72 -5.19
C LEU A 27 -17.69 -12.09 -3.89
N LEU A 28 -16.86 -12.05 -2.85
CA LEU A 28 -17.24 -11.54 -1.53
C LEU A 28 -17.33 -10.01 -1.48
N ALA A 29 -16.56 -9.30 -2.31
CA ALA A 29 -16.52 -7.85 -2.35
C ALA A 29 -17.82 -7.22 -2.88
N THR A 30 -18.63 -7.98 -3.64
CA THR A 30 -19.95 -7.53 -4.11
C THR A 30 -20.90 -7.15 -2.97
N GLU A 31 -20.77 -7.81 -1.83
CA GLU A 31 -21.61 -7.63 -0.64
C GLU A 31 -20.92 -6.88 0.51
N ALA A 32 -19.63 -6.56 0.36
CA ALA A 32 -18.84 -5.94 1.41
C ALA A 32 -19.06 -4.42 1.49
N ASP A 33 -19.32 -3.91 2.68
CA ASP A 33 -19.39 -2.47 2.97
C ASP A 33 -17.99 -1.85 3.04
N ILE A 34 -17.01 -2.62 3.51
CA ILE A 34 -15.61 -2.21 3.58
C ILE A 34 -14.72 -3.36 3.09
N VAL A 35 -13.79 -3.04 2.18
CA VAL A 35 -12.79 -3.98 1.68
C VAL A 35 -11.39 -3.44 2.00
N CYS A 36 -10.59 -4.24 2.71
CA CYS A 36 -9.36 -3.79 3.33
C CYS A 36 -8.14 -4.58 2.84
N ARG A 37 -6.99 -3.90 2.78
CA ARG A 37 -5.67 -4.52 2.72
C ARG A 37 -4.95 -4.26 4.03
N CYS A 38 -4.44 -5.30 4.70
CA CYS A 38 -3.74 -5.13 5.98
C CYS A 38 -2.22 -5.33 5.94
N GLN A 39 -1.66 -5.89 4.87
CA GLN A 39 -0.22 -6.12 4.71
C GLN A 39 0.24 -6.03 3.25
N GLY A 40 1.56 -6.13 3.05
CA GLY A 40 2.20 -6.12 1.75
C GLY A 40 2.36 -4.73 1.17
N GLY A 41 2.47 -4.66 -0.14
CA GLY A 41 2.45 -3.43 -0.94
C GLY A 41 2.01 -3.74 -2.36
N ASN A 42 2.61 -3.11 -3.36
CA ASN A 42 2.29 -3.32 -4.78
C ASN A 42 3.02 -4.54 -5.40
N ASN A 43 3.30 -5.57 -4.59
CA ASN A 43 4.03 -6.77 -5.01
C ASN A 43 3.15 -7.90 -5.56
N ALA A 44 1.85 -7.89 -5.26
CA ALA A 44 0.88 -8.80 -5.84
C ALA A 44 -0.01 -8.03 -6.82
N GLY A 45 -0.55 -8.73 -7.82
CA GLY A 45 -1.50 -8.18 -8.78
C GLY A 45 -2.77 -9.02 -8.81
N HIS A 46 -3.92 -8.36 -8.93
CA HIS A 46 -5.19 -9.01 -9.17
C HIS A 46 -5.96 -8.25 -10.26
N THR A 47 -6.30 -8.96 -11.33
CA THR A 47 -7.07 -8.41 -12.45
C THR A 47 -8.53 -8.79 -12.28
N VAL A 48 -9.41 -7.79 -12.28
CA VAL A 48 -10.87 -7.95 -12.19
C VAL A 48 -11.49 -7.55 -13.52
N VAL A 49 -12.40 -8.37 -14.04
CA VAL A 49 -13.15 -8.08 -15.26
C VAL A 49 -14.61 -7.77 -14.92
N VAL A 50 -15.05 -6.54 -15.21
CA VAL A 50 -16.45 -6.11 -15.02
C VAL A 50 -16.96 -5.49 -16.31
N ASP A 51 -18.11 -5.97 -16.79
CA ASP A 51 -18.76 -5.48 -18.02
C ASP A 51 -17.80 -5.42 -19.22
N GLY A 52 -16.94 -6.43 -19.36
CA GLY A 52 -15.95 -6.53 -20.44
C GLY A 52 -14.74 -5.59 -20.30
N LYS A 53 -14.58 -4.90 -19.17
CA LYS A 53 -13.42 -4.04 -18.86
C LYS A 53 -12.52 -4.69 -17.83
N GLU A 54 -11.24 -4.75 -18.13
CA GLU A 54 -10.21 -5.31 -17.24
C GLU A 54 -9.59 -4.22 -16.38
N TYR A 55 -9.62 -4.38 -15.06
CA TYR A 55 -9.00 -3.49 -14.09
C TYR A 55 -7.88 -4.22 -13.36
N ASP A 56 -6.72 -3.58 -13.25
CA ASP A 56 -5.52 -4.20 -12.68
C ASP A 56 -5.22 -3.54 -11.34
N PHE A 57 -5.28 -4.33 -10.27
CA PHE A 57 -5.09 -3.85 -8.90
C PHE A 57 -3.80 -4.40 -8.31
N HIS A 58 -3.02 -3.52 -7.68
CA HIS A 58 -1.79 -3.89 -6.99
C HIS A 58 -1.81 -3.40 -5.55
N LEU A 59 -2.09 -2.12 -5.33
CA LEU A 59 -2.14 -1.50 -4.01
C LEU A 59 -3.56 -1.16 -3.58
N LEU A 60 -4.43 -0.76 -4.52
CA LEU A 60 -5.84 -0.59 -4.23
C LEU A 60 -6.45 -1.95 -3.87
N PRO A 61 -7.28 -2.05 -2.82
CA PRO A 61 -8.11 -3.22 -2.60
C PRO A 61 -9.01 -3.44 -3.84
N SER A 62 -9.10 -4.68 -4.35
CA SER A 62 -9.85 -4.94 -5.60
C SER A 62 -11.35 -4.68 -5.46
N GLY A 63 -11.86 -4.76 -4.23
CA GLY A 63 -13.22 -4.35 -3.89
C GLY A 63 -13.55 -2.88 -4.20
N ILE A 64 -12.58 -2.04 -4.55
CA ILE A 64 -12.82 -0.66 -5.01
C ILE A 64 -13.68 -0.59 -6.28
N ILE A 65 -13.81 -1.69 -7.02
CA ILE A 65 -14.79 -1.85 -8.11
C ILE A 65 -16.23 -1.63 -7.63
N ASN A 66 -16.55 -2.10 -6.41
CA ASN A 66 -17.87 -1.91 -5.83
C ASN A 66 -18.03 -0.44 -5.41
N THR A 67 -18.82 0.32 -6.16
CA THR A 67 -19.03 1.77 -5.94
C THR A 67 -19.73 2.08 -4.62
N LYS A 68 -20.35 1.10 -3.97
CA LYS A 68 -20.98 1.23 -2.65
C LYS A 68 -20.03 0.91 -1.50
N SER A 69 -18.90 0.28 -1.79
CA SER A 69 -17.92 -0.15 -0.80
C SER A 69 -16.84 0.91 -0.56
N ILE A 70 -16.36 0.98 0.67
CA ILE A 70 -15.18 1.74 1.05
C ILE A 70 -13.95 0.83 0.99
N SER A 71 -12.92 1.29 0.31
CA SER A 71 -11.61 0.62 0.28
C SER A 71 -10.71 1.19 1.37
N LEU A 72 -10.07 0.33 2.16
CA LEU A 72 -9.16 0.72 3.24
C LEU A 72 -7.76 0.13 3.02
N ILE A 73 -6.74 0.99 2.97
CA ILE A 73 -5.34 0.59 3.11
C ILE A 73 -4.94 0.72 4.57
N GLY A 74 -4.73 -0.42 5.23
CA GLY A 74 -4.39 -0.50 6.65
C GLY A 74 -2.94 -0.15 6.97
N ASN A 75 -2.65 0.03 8.27
CA ASN A 75 -1.34 0.46 8.77
C ASN A 75 -0.21 -0.56 8.58
N GLY A 76 -0.53 -1.82 8.29
CA GLY A 76 0.47 -2.87 8.03
C GLY A 76 1.02 -2.86 6.59
N VAL A 77 0.40 -2.09 5.69
CA VAL A 77 0.80 -1.93 4.28
C VAL A 77 1.98 -0.95 4.15
N VAL A 78 2.85 -1.21 3.18
CA VAL A 78 3.86 -0.27 2.69
C VAL A 78 3.40 0.30 1.33
N ILE A 79 3.32 1.63 1.22
CA ILE A 79 2.64 2.33 0.12
C ILE A 79 3.68 3.09 -0.73
N HIS A 80 3.79 2.74 -2.00
CA HIS A 80 4.50 3.57 -2.99
C HIS A 80 3.51 4.59 -3.57
N LEU A 81 3.65 5.87 -3.21
CA LEU A 81 2.68 6.91 -3.60
C LEU A 81 2.57 7.11 -5.12
N PRO A 82 3.67 7.18 -5.89
CA PRO A 82 3.58 7.21 -7.36
C PRO A 82 2.81 6.01 -7.89
N GLY A 83 3.14 4.80 -7.42
CA GLY A 83 2.48 3.56 -7.83
C GLY A 83 0.97 3.55 -7.53
N LEU A 84 0.56 4.02 -6.34
CA LEU A 84 -0.86 4.13 -5.97
C LEU A 84 -1.63 5.01 -6.95
N PHE A 85 -1.12 6.19 -7.22
CA PHE A 85 -1.81 7.16 -8.08
C PHE A 85 -1.76 6.76 -9.56
N GLU A 86 -0.64 6.21 -10.04
CA GLU A 86 -0.56 5.65 -11.39
C GLU A 86 -1.56 4.51 -11.60
N GLU A 87 -1.72 3.62 -10.63
CA GLU A 87 -2.72 2.55 -10.65
C GLU A 87 -4.14 3.11 -10.70
N GLY A 88 -4.47 4.05 -9.81
CA GLY A 88 -5.77 4.73 -9.78
C GLY A 88 -6.08 5.45 -11.09
N ASP A 89 -5.14 6.24 -11.60
CA ASP A 89 -5.30 7.01 -12.85
C ASP A 89 -5.44 6.12 -14.08
N LYS A 90 -4.73 4.98 -14.13
CA LYS A 90 -4.89 3.97 -15.19
C LYS A 90 -6.28 3.35 -15.15
N ASN A 91 -6.74 2.92 -13.97
CA ASN A 91 -8.05 2.30 -13.82
C ASN A 91 -9.20 3.29 -14.01
N GLU A 92 -9.02 4.57 -13.65
CA GLU A 92 -10.01 5.61 -13.87
C GLU A 92 -10.26 5.85 -15.36
N LYS A 93 -9.23 5.81 -16.20
CA LYS A 93 -9.36 5.88 -17.67
C LYS A 93 -10.18 4.72 -18.25
N LYS A 94 -10.18 3.56 -17.60
CA LYS A 94 -10.99 2.39 -18.01
C LYS A 94 -12.45 2.49 -17.52
N GLY A 95 -12.70 3.22 -16.43
CA GLY A 95 -14.05 3.48 -15.92
C GLY A 95 -14.19 3.50 -14.40
N LEU A 96 -13.11 3.35 -13.64
CA LEU A 96 -13.13 3.37 -12.17
C LEU A 96 -13.31 4.80 -11.63
N ARG A 97 -14.50 5.37 -11.81
CA ARG A 97 -14.79 6.76 -11.42
C ARG A 97 -14.90 6.91 -9.90
N GLY A 98 -14.41 8.04 -9.38
CA GLY A 98 -14.62 8.45 -7.99
C GLY A 98 -13.94 7.53 -6.96
N TRP A 99 -12.88 6.82 -7.34
CA TRP A 99 -12.14 5.92 -6.46
C TRP A 99 -11.51 6.67 -5.28
N GLU A 100 -10.98 7.88 -5.49
CA GLU A 100 -10.39 8.72 -4.43
C GLU A 100 -11.39 9.05 -3.31
N LYS A 101 -12.68 9.17 -3.63
CA LYS A 101 -13.74 9.46 -2.63
C LYS A 101 -14.07 8.24 -1.75
N ARG A 102 -13.66 7.05 -2.18
CA ARG A 102 -13.97 5.77 -1.54
C ARG A 102 -12.74 5.07 -1.00
N LEU A 103 -11.55 5.62 -1.24
CA LEU A 103 -10.31 5.13 -0.67
C LEU A 103 -10.05 5.84 0.67
N ILE A 104 -9.75 5.04 1.69
CA ILE A 104 -9.21 5.49 2.96
C ILE A 104 -7.81 4.90 3.10
N VAL A 105 -6.85 5.74 3.46
CA VAL A 105 -5.48 5.34 3.75
C VAL A 105 -5.21 5.58 5.23
N SER A 106 -4.70 4.57 5.92
CA SER A 106 -4.25 4.74 7.29
C SER A 106 -3.04 5.66 7.33
N ASP A 107 -3.14 6.70 8.14
CA ASP A 107 -2.06 7.59 8.55
C ASP A 107 -0.80 6.84 9.06
N ARG A 108 -0.96 5.66 9.63
CA ARG A 108 0.14 4.83 10.17
C ARG A 108 0.82 3.91 9.15
N ALA A 109 0.35 3.87 7.89
CA ALA A 109 0.99 3.09 6.83
C ALA A 109 2.37 3.67 6.48
N HIS A 110 3.35 2.79 6.19
CA HIS A 110 4.71 3.22 5.84
C HIS A 110 4.81 3.57 4.36
N ILE A 111 5.69 4.50 4.02
CA ILE A 111 5.92 4.92 2.63
C ILE A 111 7.10 4.15 2.04
N VAL A 112 6.87 3.57 0.86
CA VAL A 112 7.94 3.09 -0.01
C VAL A 112 8.41 4.28 -0.85
N PHE A 113 9.69 4.61 -0.76
CA PHE A 113 10.33 5.63 -1.60
C PHE A 113 11.01 4.98 -2.81
N ASP A 114 11.29 5.77 -3.85
CA ASP A 114 11.90 5.26 -5.08
C ASP A 114 13.27 4.62 -4.80
N PHE A 115 14.06 5.18 -3.88
CA PHE A 115 15.34 4.59 -3.51
C PHE A 115 15.20 3.22 -2.82
N HIS A 116 14.07 2.92 -2.16
CA HIS A 116 13.82 1.57 -1.66
C HIS A 116 13.71 0.56 -2.82
N GLN A 117 13.13 0.95 -3.96
CA GLN A 117 13.03 0.08 -5.15
C GLN A 117 14.40 -0.14 -5.78
N VAL A 118 15.21 0.92 -5.87
CA VAL A 118 16.59 0.83 -6.37
C VAL A 118 17.41 -0.11 -5.49
N VAL A 119 17.34 0.07 -4.17
CA VAL A 119 18.07 -0.77 -3.21
C VAL A 119 17.63 -2.23 -3.27
N ASP A 120 16.33 -2.51 -3.42
CA ASP A 120 15.81 -3.88 -3.60
C ASP A 120 16.44 -4.56 -4.83
N GLY A 121 16.52 -3.84 -5.96
CA GLY A 121 17.19 -4.33 -7.16
C GLY A 121 18.71 -4.53 -7.01
N LEU A 122 19.38 -3.62 -6.28
CA LEU A 122 20.81 -3.74 -5.98
C LEU A 122 21.08 -4.97 -5.11
N GLN A 123 20.31 -5.17 -4.04
CA GLN A 123 20.46 -6.32 -3.14
C GLN A 123 20.28 -7.67 -3.85
N GLU A 124 19.33 -7.77 -4.79
CA GLU A 124 19.18 -8.97 -5.61
C GLU A 124 20.41 -9.23 -6.49
N THR A 125 20.97 -8.18 -7.08
CA THR A 125 22.15 -8.28 -7.96
C THR A 125 23.40 -8.66 -7.17
N GLU A 126 23.62 -8.02 -6.03
CA GLU A 126 24.72 -8.30 -5.11
C GLU A 126 24.64 -9.73 -4.58
N ARG A 127 23.46 -10.19 -4.15
CA ARG A 127 23.25 -11.55 -3.68
C ARG A 127 23.52 -12.58 -4.76
N GLN A 128 23.04 -12.36 -5.98
CA GLN A 128 23.31 -13.24 -7.11
C GLN A 128 24.82 -13.34 -7.41
N ALA A 129 25.56 -12.23 -7.30
CA ALA A 129 27.01 -12.21 -7.51
C ALA A 129 27.80 -12.91 -6.38
N GLN A 130 27.36 -12.78 -5.13
CA GLN A 130 28.06 -13.32 -3.96
C GLN A 130 27.71 -14.79 -3.67
N GLU A 131 26.43 -15.14 -3.77
CA GLU A 131 25.88 -16.44 -3.36
C GLU A 131 25.53 -17.34 -4.55
N GLY A 132 25.61 -16.82 -5.78
CA GLY A 132 25.19 -17.52 -7.00
C GLY A 132 23.68 -17.71 -7.12
N LYS A 133 22.89 -17.10 -6.21
CA LYS A 133 21.43 -17.21 -6.13
C LYS A 133 20.82 -15.89 -5.73
N SER A 134 19.66 -15.56 -6.30
CA SER A 134 18.83 -14.45 -5.88
C SER A 134 17.56 -14.98 -5.20
N ILE A 135 16.85 -14.13 -4.45
CA ILE A 135 15.57 -14.48 -3.83
C ILE A 135 14.45 -14.48 -4.87
N GLY A 136 14.56 -13.62 -5.89
CA GLY A 136 13.49 -13.37 -6.85
C GLY A 136 12.52 -12.31 -6.34
N THR A 137 13.03 -11.22 -5.76
CA THR A 137 12.16 -10.14 -5.28
C THR A 137 11.44 -9.44 -6.44
N THR A 138 10.31 -8.81 -6.16
CA THR A 138 9.56 -8.03 -7.17
C THR A 138 10.22 -6.70 -7.52
N LYS A 139 11.33 -6.34 -6.85
CA LYS A 139 12.07 -5.08 -7.01
C LYS A 139 11.18 -3.85 -6.80
N LYS A 140 10.13 -4.00 -5.99
CA LYS A 140 9.17 -2.94 -5.64
C LYS A 140 9.51 -2.22 -4.34
N GLY A 141 10.65 -2.54 -3.72
CA GLY A 141 11.11 -1.85 -2.50
C GLY A 141 10.38 -2.29 -1.23
N ILE A 142 9.65 -3.41 -1.29
CA ILE A 142 8.86 -3.93 -0.15
C ILE A 142 9.78 -4.35 0.99
N GLY A 143 10.81 -5.13 0.68
CA GLY A 143 11.81 -5.59 1.67
C GLY A 143 12.51 -4.42 2.35
N PRO A 144 13.16 -3.51 1.59
CA PRO A 144 13.80 -2.33 2.17
C PRO A 144 12.84 -1.44 2.98
N ALA A 145 11.60 -1.21 2.53
CA ALA A 145 10.63 -0.45 3.31
C ALA A 145 10.26 -1.13 4.64
N TYR A 146 10.07 -2.45 4.65
CA TYR A 146 9.87 -3.20 5.90
C TYR A 146 11.13 -3.22 6.79
N SER A 147 12.33 -3.21 6.21
CA SER A 147 13.58 -3.07 6.96
C SER A 147 13.68 -1.70 7.65
N SER A 148 13.34 -0.61 6.95
CA SER A 148 13.22 0.74 7.53
C SER A 148 12.19 0.79 8.66
N LYS A 149 11.06 0.10 8.50
CA LYS A 149 10.02 -0.04 9.55
C LYS A 149 10.55 -0.78 10.78
N ALA A 150 11.20 -1.92 10.59
CA ALA A 150 11.78 -2.72 11.67
C ALA A 150 12.88 -1.93 12.42
N SER A 151 13.69 -1.17 11.67
CA SER A 151 14.76 -0.32 12.20
C SER A 151 14.24 0.98 12.84
N ARG A 152 12.94 1.28 12.74
CA ARG A 152 12.28 2.49 13.27
C ARG A 152 12.80 3.79 12.66
N ILE A 153 13.36 3.71 11.45
CA ILE A 153 13.85 4.86 10.66
C ILE A 153 12.94 5.20 9.48
N GLY A 154 11.96 4.32 9.19
CA GLY A 154 10.97 4.53 8.13
C GLY A 154 10.06 5.73 8.38
N LEU A 155 9.51 6.26 7.29
CA LEU A 155 8.55 7.35 7.32
C LEU A 155 7.16 6.84 6.96
N ARG A 156 6.14 7.42 7.58
CA ARG A 156 4.73 7.05 7.42
C ARG A 156 3.95 8.17 6.78
N VAL A 157 2.71 7.86 6.41
CA VAL A 157 1.75 8.83 5.86
C VAL A 157 1.50 9.99 6.83
N CYS A 158 1.39 9.74 8.13
CA CYS A 158 1.24 10.79 9.13
C CYS A 158 2.46 11.73 9.22
N ASP A 159 3.66 11.19 9.01
CA ASP A 159 4.89 11.99 8.99
C ASP A 159 4.88 12.92 7.76
N LEU A 160 4.45 12.41 6.59
CA LEU A 160 4.35 13.20 5.36
C LEU A 160 3.30 14.33 5.44
N LEU A 161 2.15 14.07 6.08
CA LEU A 161 1.06 15.05 6.18
C LEU A 161 1.21 16.05 7.34
N GLY A 162 2.15 15.80 8.25
CA GLY A 162 2.48 16.66 9.39
C GLY A 162 3.36 17.86 8.99
N ASP A 163 4.39 18.16 9.79
CA ASP A 163 5.36 19.21 9.46
C ASP A 163 6.29 18.73 8.34
N PHE A 164 6.13 19.32 7.16
CA PHE A 164 6.91 18.97 5.99
C PHE A 164 8.43 19.28 6.15
N SER A 165 8.81 20.23 7.01
CA SER A 165 10.22 20.52 7.31
C SER A 165 10.88 19.40 8.10
N ASP A 166 10.21 18.89 9.14
CA ASP A 166 10.65 17.72 9.89
C ASP A 166 10.71 16.48 8.99
N PHE A 167 9.64 16.24 8.21
CA PHE A 167 9.61 15.16 7.22
C PHE A 167 10.79 15.23 6.26
N SER A 168 11.09 16.40 5.70
CA SER A 168 12.19 16.61 4.76
C SER A 168 13.55 16.31 5.39
N THR A 169 13.74 16.70 6.65
CA THR A 169 14.97 16.42 7.41
C THR A 169 15.13 14.93 7.65
N ARG A 170 14.08 14.25 8.10
CA ARG A 170 14.08 12.80 8.33
C ARG A 170 14.26 12.00 7.03
N PHE A 171 13.66 12.46 5.92
CA PHE A 171 13.83 11.88 4.60
C PHE A 171 15.29 11.97 4.14
N LYS A 172 15.92 13.15 4.24
CA LYS A 172 17.35 13.33 3.93
C LYS A 172 18.25 12.43 4.78
N ASN A 173 17.94 12.28 6.07
CA ASN A 173 18.68 11.37 6.95
C ASN A 173 18.53 9.91 6.53
N LEU A 174 17.32 9.49 6.15
CA LEU A 174 17.04 8.14 5.65
C LEU A 174 17.78 7.85 4.34
N VAL A 175 17.79 8.80 3.40
CA VAL A 175 18.57 8.69 2.15
C VAL A 175 20.06 8.52 2.46
N ARG A 176 20.64 9.36 3.33
CA ARG A 176 22.05 9.24 3.74
C ARG A 176 22.37 7.88 4.38
N HIS A 177 21.46 7.36 5.19
CA HIS A 177 21.59 6.03 5.78
C HIS A 177 21.70 4.95 4.69
N TYR A 178 20.80 4.96 3.70
CA TYR A 178 20.87 4.01 2.59
C TYR A 178 22.09 4.19 1.69
N GLN A 179 22.54 5.43 1.43
CA GLN A 179 23.76 5.70 0.68
C GLN A 179 25.03 5.19 1.40
N SER A 180 25.03 5.21 2.74
CA SER A 180 26.15 4.65 3.53
C SER A 180 26.27 3.12 3.40
N MET A 181 25.14 2.44 3.21
CA MET A 181 25.10 0.98 3.01
C MET A 181 25.29 0.60 1.54
N HIS A 182 24.84 1.45 0.63
CA HIS A 182 24.89 1.25 -0.82
C HIS A 182 25.52 2.48 -1.50
N PRO A 183 26.87 2.56 -1.57
CA PRO A 183 27.56 3.75 -2.10
C PRO A 183 27.25 4.08 -3.57
N SER A 184 26.75 3.12 -4.34
CA SER A 184 26.29 3.30 -5.72
C SER A 184 24.91 3.96 -5.83
N LEU A 185 24.17 4.10 -4.72
CA LEU A 185 22.84 4.67 -4.69
C LEU A 185 22.90 6.19 -4.91
N THR A 186 22.36 6.63 -6.05
CA THR A 186 22.19 8.05 -6.36
C THR A 186 20.71 8.43 -6.16
N VAL A 187 20.46 9.49 -5.40
CA VAL A 187 19.10 9.99 -5.12
C VAL A 187 19.08 11.51 -5.27
N ASP A 188 18.26 12.00 -6.19
CA ASP A 188 17.91 13.43 -6.22
C ASP A 188 16.87 13.70 -5.14
N THR A 189 17.36 14.13 -3.97
CA THR A 189 16.52 14.32 -2.78
C THR A 189 15.55 15.48 -2.96
N GLU A 190 15.96 16.56 -3.63
CA GLU A 190 15.11 17.76 -3.76
C GLU A 190 13.96 17.50 -4.75
N ASP A 191 14.23 16.82 -5.86
CA ASP A 191 13.19 16.41 -6.82
C ASP A 191 12.17 15.45 -6.16
N GLN A 192 12.66 14.45 -5.41
CA GLN A 192 11.76 13.52 -4.71
C GLN A 192 10.93 14.21 -3.63
N LEU A 193 11.50 15.13 -2.86
CA LEU A 193 10.75 15.91 -1.87
C LEU A 193 9.68 16.77 -2.54
N LYS A 194 9.98 17.40 -3.68
CA LYS A 194 8.99 18.18 -4.44
C LYS A 194 7.81 17.29 -4.86
N LYS A 195 8.07 16.13 -5.46
CA LYS A 195 7.02 15.17 -5.86
C LYS A 195 6.21 14.68 -4.66
N LEU A 196 6.87 14.35 -3.55
CA LEU A 196 6.20 13.91 -2.32
C LEU A 196 5.27 14.98 -1.75
N LYS A 197 5.64 16.26 -1.88
CA LYS A 197 4.78 17.39 -1.48
C LYS A 197 3.50 17.44 -2.32
N ASP A 198 3.60 17.26 -3.64
CA ASP A 198 2.44 17.22 -4.52
C ASP A 198 1.54 16.02 -4.20
N TYR A 199 2.13 14.85 -3.95
CA TYR A 199 1.37 13.67 -3.51
C TYR A 199 0.73 13.85 -2.14
N ALA A 200 1.36 14.58 -1.21
CA ALA A 200 0.79 14.85 0.11
C ALA A 200 -0.55 15.57 0.00
N GLU A 201 -0.63 16.59 -0.86
CA GLU A 201 -1.87 17.35 -1.06
C GLU A 201 -2.97 16.51 -1.72
N ARG A 202 -2.62 15.69 -2.73
CA ARG A 202 -3.58 14.77 -3.35
C ARG A 202 -4.05 13.67 -2.39
N LEU A 203 -3.16 13.17 -1.53
CA LEU A 203 -3.43 12.09 -0.58
C LEU A 203 -4.26 12.55 0.62
N ARG A 204 -4.08 13.80 1.07
CA ARG A 204 -4.67 14.36 2.30
C ARG A 204 -6.16 14.05 2.51
N PRO A 205 -7.05 14.17 1.50
CA PRO A 205 -8.49 13.88 1.68
C PRO A 205 -8.81 12.41 1.97
N MET A 206 -7.92 11.49 1.59
CA MET A 206 -8.08 10.04 1.76
C MET A 206 -7.54 9.54 3.11
N VAL A 207 -6.75 10.34 3.84
CA VAL A 207 -6.08 9.86 5.05
C VAL A 207 -6.97 10.00 6.28
N ARG A 208 -7.00 8.94 7.09
CA ARG A 208 -7.68 8.92 8.40
C ARG A 208 -6.85 8.16 9.44
N ASP A 209 -7.17 8.34 10.72
CA ASP A 209 -6.72 7.39 11.75
C ASP A 209 -7.36 6.03 11.45
N GLY A 210 -6.56 5.12 10.91
CA GLY A 210 -7.02 3.80 10.47
C GLY A 210 -7.51 2.92 11.62
N VAL A 211 -6.96 3.10 12.83
CA VAL A 211 -7.36 2.32 14.02
C VAL A 211 -8.72 2.81 14.51
N TYR A 212 -8.90 4.12 14.63
CA TYR A 212 -10.18 4.69 15.05
C TYR A 212 -11.28 4.39 14.02
N TYR A 213 -10.99 4.58 12.72
CA TYR A 213 -11.94 4.24 11.65
C TYR A 213 -12.40 2.78 11.73
N MET A 214 -11.48 1.85 11.99
CA MET A 214 -11.85 0.43 12.09
C MET A 214 -12.53 0.09 13.41
N TYR A 215 -12.18 0.75 14.51
CA TYR A 215 -12.91 0.63 15.75
C TYR A 215 -14.39 1.03 15.59
N GLU A 216 -14.67 2.17 14.95
CA GLU A 216 -16.05 2.61 14.65
C GLU A 216 -16.75 1.64 13.70
N ALA A 217 -16.06 1.12 12.69
CA ALA A 217 -16.64 0.14 11.77
C ALA A 217 -16.98 -1.18 12.47
N LEU A 218 -16.20 -1.60 13.46
CA LEU A 218 -16.43 -2.85 14.21
C LEU A 218 -17.55 -2.71 15.26
N HIS A 219 -17.67 -1.55 15.90
CA HIS A 219 -18.60 -1.36 17.03
C HIS A 219 -19.85 -0.54 16.67
N GLY A 220 -19.93 -0.03 15.44
CA GLY A 220 -21.05 0.73 14.93
C GLY A 220 -22.20 -0.13 14.38
N PRO A 221 -23.05 0.44 13.51
CA PRO A 221 -24.13 -0.28 12.83
C PRO A 221 -23.61 -1.51 12.07
N PRO A 222 -24.48 -2.49 11.76
CA PRO A 222 -24.09 -3.69 11.02
C PRO A 222 -23.34 -3.38 9.72
N LYS A 223 -22.15 -3.95 9.57
CA LYS A 223 -21.29 -3.83 8.38
C LYS A 223 -20.62 -5.16 8.04
N ARG A 224 -20.53 -5.47 6.75
CA ARG A 224 -19.73 -6.55 6.17
C ARG A 224 -18.34 -6.04 5.85
N ILE A 225 -17.34 -6.53 6.59
CA ILE A 225 -15.93 -6.14 6.44
C ILE A 225 -15.17 -7.32 5.83
N LEU A 226 -14.55 -7.08 4.67
CA LEU A 226 -13.70 -8.04 3.97
C LEU A 226 -12.24 -7.59 4.04
N VAL A 227 -11.34 -8.52 4.32
CA VAL A 227 -9.89 -8.30 4.30
C VAL A 227 -9.27 -9.18 3.22
N GLU A 228 -8.59 -8.52 2.29
CA GLU A 228 -7.80 -9.13 1.23
C GLU A 228 -6.39 -9.42 1.75
N GLY A 229 -6.07 -10.70 1.89
CA GLY A 229 -4.72 -11.15 2.18
C GLY A 229 -3.81 -10.98 0.97
N ALA A 230 -2.71 -10.24 1.15
CA ALA A 230 -1.54 -10.24 0.28
C ALA A 230 -0.62 -11.42 0.59
#